data_AF-A0A850NP22-F1
#
_entry.id   AF-A0A850NP22-F1
#
_cell.length_a   1.000
_cell.length_b   1.000
_cell.length_c   1.000
_cell.angle_alpha   90.00
_cell.angle_beta   90.00
_cell.angle_gamma   90.00
#
_symmetry.space_group_name_H-M   'P 1'
#
loop_
_entity.id
_entity.type
_entity.pdbx_description
1 polymer ?
#
loop_
_entity_poly.entity_id
_entity_poly.type
_entity_poly.pdbx_seq_one_letter_code
_entity_poly.pdbx_strand_id
1 'polypeptide(L)'
;MPDETQTVTREMTPAAGGGAVAIEDRGAIRVLVIDNPPVNALAGRVRAGLQAALRTALADPAVDGLVIAAAGRIFVAGADITEFGKPPLPPALPDLLDEIEVAAKPVVAAIGGAALGGGLELALACHVRLVCPKAQLGLPEVKLGLLPGAGGTQRLPRLLDPAVTFGMIASGKPVDAARACALGLAEP
;
A
#
# COMPACT_ATOMS: atom_id res chain seq x y z
N MET A 1 17.73 34.00 11.46
CA MET A 1 16.90 32.98 10.79
C MET A 1 17.56 31.64 11.06
N PRO A 2 16.98 30.74 11.87
CA PRO A 2 17.60 29.45 12.10
C PRO A 2 17.22 28.45 11.00
N ASP A 3 18.24 27.69 10.63
CA ASP A 3 18.38 26.60 9.67
C ASP A 3 17.38 25.44 9.86
N GLU A 4 16.60 25.11 8.81
CA GLU A 4 15.60 24.04 8.74
C GLU A 4 16.17 22.71 8.23
N THR A 5 17.39 22.35 8.63
CA THR A 5 17.98 21.05 8.28
C THR A 5 18.31 20.21 9.50
N GLN A 6 17.32 19.96 10.36
CA GLN A 6 17.40 18.91 11.39
C GLN A 6 16.66 17.67 10.91
N THR A 7 17.41 16.75 10.31
CA THR A 7 16.96 15.36 10.11
C THR A 7 16.83 14.71 11.49
N VAL A 8 15.61 14.67 11.99
CA VAL A 8 15.27 13.97 13.23
C VAL A 8 15.30 12.47 12.93
N THR A 9 16.45 11.82 13.15
CA THR A 9 16.50 10.35 13.30
C THR A 9 15.79 10.00 14.61
N ARG A 10 14.52 9.61 14.52
CA ARG A 10 13.72 9.12 15.65
C ARG A 10 13.48 7.62 15.52
N GLU A 11 13.39 6.96 16.67
CA GLU A 11 13.36 5.51 16.81
C GLU A 11 12.13 4.90 16.13
N MET A 12 12.36 4.17 15.04
CA MET A 12 11.38 3.30 14.41
C MET A 12 11.24 2.04 15.26
N THR A 13 10.03 1.77 15.77
CA THR A 13 9.78 0.54 16.51
C THR A 13 9.25 -0.52 15.55
N PRO A 14 9.79 -1.75 15.53
CA PRO A 14 9.20 -2.83 14.75
C PRO A 14 7.75 -3.07 15.18
N ALA A 15 6.84 -3.26 14.21
CA ALA A 15 5.51 -3.76 14.53
C ALA A 15 5.61 -5.14 15.21
N ALA A 16 4.69 -5.44 16.12
CA ALA A 16 4.53 -6.78 16.69
C ALA A 16 4.08 -7.74 15.58
N GLY A 17 5.03 -8.36 14.87
CA GLY A 17 4.73 -9.20 13.70
C GLY A 17 5.89 -9.51 12.75
N GLY A 18 7.14 -9.36 13.19
CA GLY A 18 8.34 -9.53 12.36
C GLY A 18 8.73 -8.22 11.67
N GLY A 19 10.01 -7.84 11.77
CA GLY A 19 10.53 -6.49 11.47
C GLY A 19 10.48 -6.02 10.01
N ALA A 20 9.52 -6.47 9.20
CA ALA A 20 9.27 -6.01 7.85
C ALA A 20 8.33 -4.80 7.77
N VAL A 21 7.70 -4.42 8.89
CA VAL A 21 6.89 -3.21 9.03
C VAL A 21 7.33 -2.48 10.29
N ALA A 22 7.77 -1.24 10.13
CA ALA A 22 8.12 -0.34 11.22
C ALA A 22 6.98 0.64 11.50
N ILE A 23 6.87 1.07 12.75
CA ILE A 23 5.90 2.05 13.22
C ILE A 23 6.64 3.31 13.65
N GLU A 24 6.15 4.45 13.18
CA GLU A 24 6.60 5.79 13.58
C GLU A 24 5.36 6.65 13.88
N ASP A 25 5.35 7.34 15.02
CA ASP A 25 4.27 8.27 15.37
C ASP A 25 4.67 9.73 15.10
N ARG A 26 3.81 10.43 14.37
CA ARG A 26 3.96 11.86 14.04
C ARG A 26 2.75 12.62 14.58
N GLY A 27 2.84 13.03 15.86
CA GLY A 27 1.69 13.57 16.57
C GLY A 27 0.59 12.50 16.67
N ALA A 28 -0.62 12.82 16.25
CA ALA A 28 -1.76 11.89 16.25
C ALA A 28 -1.81 10.96 15.01
N ILE A 29 -0.77 10.97 14.15
CA ILE A 29 -0.73 10.13 12.94
C ILE A 29 0.25 8.98 13.15
N ARG A 30 -0.23 7.75 12.94
CA ARG A 30 0.62 6.54 12.96
C ARG A 30 1.08 6.20 11.55
N VAL A 31 2.38 6.16 11.33
CA VAL A 31 3.02 5.84 10.05
C VAL A 31 3.52 4.40 10.08
N LEU A 32 3.03 3.59 9.15
CA LEU A 32 3.37 2.19 8.95
C LEU A 32 4.32 2.12 7.75
N VAL A 33 5.61 1.87 8.00
CA VAL A 33 6.64 1.83 6.97
C VAL A 33 6.96 0.38 6.63
N ILE A 34 6.57 -0.05 5.43
CA ILE A 34 6.96 -1.35 4.87
C ILE A 34 8.44 -1.30 4.49
N ASP A 35 9.25 -2.21 5.03
CA ASP A 35 10.66 -2.38 4.68
C ASP A 35 10.95 -3.87 4.44
N ASN A 36 10.70 -4.31 3.21
CA ASN A 36 10.90 -5.69 2.76
C ASN A 36 11.67 -5.71 1.42
N PRO A 37 12.98 -5.40 1.43
CA PRO A 37 13.77 -5.33 0.22
C PRO A 37 13.81 -6.67 -0.52
N PRO A 38 14.03 -6.66 -1.86
CA PRO A 38 14.36 -5.48 -2.67
C PRO A 38 13.16 -4.71 -3.24
N VAL A 39 11.95 -5.27 -3.16
CA VAL A 39 10.76 -4.78 -3.90
C VAL A 39 9.51 -4.59 -3.04
N ASN A 40 9.65 -4.71 -1.71
CA ASN A 40 8.55 -4.61 -0.75
C ASN A 40 7.39 -5.55 -1.08
N ALA A 41 7.70 -6.80 -1.46
CA ALA A 41 6.67 -7.80 -1.76
C ALA A 41 5.77 -8.04 -0.54
N LEU A 42 4.48 -8.24 -0.74
CA LEU A 42 3.51 -8.52 0.32
C LEU A 42 3.59 -9.99 0.74
N ALA A 43 4.74 -10.41 1.26
CA ALA A 43 4.92 -11.72 1.90
C ALA A 43 4.06 -11.82 3.17
N GLY A 44 3.80 -13.03 3.67
CA GLY A 44 2.97 -13.27 4.85
C GLY A 44 3.40 -12.45 6.07
N ARG A 45 4.72 -12.30 6.28
CA ARG A 45 5.27 -11.46 7.35
C ARG A 45 4.91 -9.97 7.21
N VAL A 46 4.87 -9.44 5.99
CA VAL A 46 4.50 -8.04 5.72
C VAL A 46 3.01 -7.86 5.95
N ARG A 47 2.18 -8.78 5.45
CA ARG A 47 0.72 -8.75 5.65
C ARG A 47 0.36 -8.83 7.14
N ALA A 48 1.01 -9.72 7.89
CA ALA A 48 0.82 -9.85 9.33
C ALA A 48 1.26 -8.59 10.10
N GLY A 49 2.43 -8.03 9.75
CA GLY A 49 2.92 -6.78 10.35
C GLY A 49 1.99 -5.59 10.10
N LEU A 50 1.48 -5.45 8.87
CA LEU A 50 0.51 -4.41 8.52
C LEU A 50 -0.79 -4.57 9.30
N GLN A 51 -1.35 -5.79 9.37
CA GLN A 51 -2.59 -6.04 10.11
C GLN A 51 -2.45 -5.78 11.61
N ALA A 52 -1.35 -6.21 12.22
CA ALA A 52 -1.08 -5.95 13.63
C ALA A 52 -0.96 -4.45 13.90
N ALA A 53 -0.19 -3.73 13.09
CA ALA A 53 -0.01 -2.28 13.22
C ALA A 53 -1.34 -1.53 13.01
N LEU A 54 -2.12 -1.90 11.99
CA LEU A 54 -3.47 -1.37 11.75
C LEU A 54 -4.35 -1.51 12.99
N ARG A 55 -4.49 -2.73 13.53
CA ARG A 55 -5.33 -2.98 14.71
C ARG A 55 -4.89 -2.18 15.92
N THR A 56 -3.58 -2.09 16.17
CA THR A 56 -3.07 -1.29 17.29
C THR A 56 -3.39 0.19 17.13
N ALA A 57 -3.27 0.73 15.92
CA ALA A 57 -3.61 2.12 15.61
C ALA A 57 -5.12 2.39 15.74
N LEU A 58 -5.97 1.46 15.29
CA LEU A 58 -7.42 1.60 15.40
C LEU A 58 -7.90 1.58 16.84
N ALA A 59 -7.26 0.80 17.72
CA ALA A 59 -7.60 0.73 19.14
C ALA A 59 -7.03 1.89 19.98
N ASP A 60 -6.01 2.60 19.50
CA ASP A 60 -5.31 3.63 20.25
C ASP A 60 -6.05 4.99 20.18
N PRO A 61 -6.62 5.51 21.27
CA PRO A 61 -7.36 6.78 21.25
C PRO A 61 -6.47 8.01 20.97
N ALA A 62 -5.14 7.88 21.05
CA ALA A 62 -4.21 8.97 20.71
C ALA A 62 -3.93 9.07 19.19
N VAL A 63 -4.37 8.09 18.39
CA VAL A 63 -4.20 8.07 16.94
C VAL A 63 -5.49 8.51 16.25
N ASP A 64 -5.41 9.56 15.45
CA ASP A 64 -6.52 10.07 14.64
C ASP A 64 -6.55 9.48 13.23
N GLY A 65 -5.41 9.03 12.72
CA GLY A 65 -5.28 8.49 11.36
C GLY A 65 -3.98 7.76 11.10
N LEU A 66 -3.93 7.06 9.96
CA LEU A 66 -2.82 6.20 9.57
C LEU A 66 -2.25 6.61 8.22
N VAL A 67 -0.94 6.43 8.07
CA VAL A 67 -0.24 6.50 6.78
C VAL A 67 0.46 5.18 6.54
N ILE A 68 0.21 4.53 5.40
CA ILE A 68 1.01 3.39 4.92
C ILE A 68 2.03 3.93 3.91
N ALA A 69 3.30 3.74 4.22
CA ALA A 69 4.44 4.14 3.40
C ALA A 69 5.37 2.93 3.20
N ALA A 70 6.41 3.09 2.37
CA ALA A 70 7.42 2.06 2.19
C ALA A 70 8.82 2.66 2.08
N ALA A 71 9.81 1.95 2.62
CA ALA A 71 11.21 2.27 2.47
C ALA A 71 11.71 1.94 1.06
N GLY A 72 12.73 2.66 0.60
CA GLY A 72 13.37 2.41 -0.69
C GLY A 72 12.64 3.02 -1.90
N ARG A 73 12.86 2.44 -3.08
CA ARG A 73 12.42 3.02 -4.38
C ARG A 73 11.06 2.53 -4.86
N ILE A 74 10.58 1.42 -4.31
CA ILE A 74 9.33 0.77 -4.70
C ILE A 74 8.39 0.91 -3.52
N PHE A 75 7.14 1.27 -3.78
CA PHE A 75 6.13 1.25 -2.73
C PHE A 75 5.86 -0.22 -2.35
N VAL A 76 5.24 -0.97 -3.26
CA VAL A 76 4.98 -2.41 -3.14
C VAL A 76 4.86 -2.99 -4.54
N ALA A 77 5.67 -3.99 -4.88
CA ALA A 77 5.65 -4.60 -6.22
C ALA A 77 4.56 -5.66 -6.44
N GLY A 78 3.81 -6.03 -5.39
CA GLY A 78 2.73 -7.00 -5.46
C GLY A 78 2.84 -8.09 -4.40
N ALA A 79 2.08 -9.17 -4.58
CA ALA A 79 2.20 -10.37 -3.75
C ALA A 79 3.58 -11.04 -3.94
N ASP A 80 4.04 -11.76 -2.92
CA ASP A 80 5.27 -12.53 -3.02
C ASP A 80 5.05 -13.78 -3.88
N ILE A 81 5.62 -13.80 -5.09
CA ILE A 81 5.51 -14.91 -6.04
C ILE A 81 6.09 -16.21 -5.49
N THR A 82 7.00 -16.15 -4.50
CA THR A 82 7.58 -17.35 -3.88
C THR A 82 6.56 -18.08 -3.00
N GLU A 83 5.44 -17.45 -2.67
CA GLU A 83 4.31 -18.06 -1.95
C GLU A 83 3.33 -18.76 -2.90
N PHE A 84 3.45 -18.60 -4.22
CA PHE A 84 2.50 -19.16 -5.17
C PHE A 84 2.60 -20.69 -5.22
N GLY A 85 1.44 -21.36 -5.24
CA GLY A 85 1.35 -22.82 -5.20
C GLY A 85 1.62 -23.45 -3.83
N LYS A 86 1.89 -22.64 -2.79
CA LYS A 86 2.02 -23.11 -1.40
C LYS A 86 0.70 -22.93 -0.65
N PRO A 87 0.51 -23.61 0.50
CA PRO A 87 -0.62 -23.35 1.37
C PRO A 87 -0.71 -21.85 1.73
N PRO A 88 -1.91 -21.25 1.72
CA PRO A 88 -2.09 -19.83 2.01
C PRO A 88 -1.66 -19.51 3.45
N LEU A 89 -0.90 -18.42 3.62
CA LEU A 89 -0.48 -17.93 4.92
C LEU A 89 -1.36 -16.77 5.37
N PRO A 90 -1.98 -16.83 6.57
CA PRO A 90 -2.76 -15.72 7.10
C PRO A 90 -1.87 -14.56 7.56
N PRO A 91 -2.39 -13.32 7.56
CA PRO A 91 -3.65 -12.94 6.92
C PRO A 91 -3.54 -13.03 5.39
N ALA A 92 -4.60 -13.46 4.72
CA ALA A 92 -4.65 -13.35 3.27
C ALA A 92 -4.67 -11.86 2.90
N LEU A 93 -4.19 -11.51 1.69
CA LEU A 93 -4.20 -10.12 1.26
C LEU A 93 -5.63 -9.53 1.28
N PRO A 94 -6.68 -10.19 0.73
CA PRO A 94 -8.04 -9.66 0.80
C PRO A 94 -8.51 -9.32 2.22
N ASP A 95 -8.22 -10.18 3.21
CA ASP A 95 -8.65 -9.95 4.60
C ASP A 95 -8.05 -8.66 5.19
N LEU A 96 -6.77 -8.40 4.92
CA LEU A 96 -6.10 -7.16 5.32
C LEU A 96 -6.72 -5.95 4.60
N LEU A 97 -6.99 -6.08 3.30
CA LEU A 97 -7.54 -4.98 2.51
C LEU A 97 -8.96 -4.62 2.94
N ASP A 98 -9.80 -5.62 3.22
CA ASP A 98 -11.16 -5.42 3.70
C ASP A 98 -11.15 -4.74 5.08
N GLU A 99 -10.20 -5.09 5.96
CA GLU A 99 -10.03 -4.45 7.27
C GLU A 99 -9.58 -2.97 7.15
N ILE A 100 -8.74 -2.66 6.15
CA ILE A 100 -8.35 -1.27 5.85
C ILE A 100 -9.53 -0.47 5.29
N GLU A 101 -10.30 -1.05 4.37
CA GLU A 101 -11.42 -0.38 3.70
C GLU A 101 -12.53 0.02 4.68
N VAL A 102 -12.78 -0.78 5.71
CA VAL A 102 -13.81 -0.50 6.73
C VAL A 102 -13.26 0.14 8.00
N ALA A 103 -11.98 0.56 7.99
CA ALA A 103 -11.33 1.12 9.16
C ALA A 103 -12.03 2.40 9.63
N ALA A 104 -12.32 2.47 10.93
CA ALA A 104 -13.01 3.62 11.54
C ALA A 104 -12.17 4.92 11.56
N LYS A 105 -10.88 4.84 11.21
CA LYS A 105 -9.95 5.97 11.13
C LYS A 105 -9.43 6.10 9.70
N PRO A 106 -9.20 7.32 9.20
CA PRO A 106 -8.63 7.52 7.87
C PRO A 106 -7.29 6.80 7.70
N VAL A 107 -7.12 6.18 6.53
CA VAL A 107 -5.89 5.47 6.12
C VAL A 107 -5.43 6.02 4.78
N VAL A 108 -4.21 6.53 4.74
CA VAL A 108 -3.61 7.14 3.54
C VAL A 108 -2.48 6.26 3.03
N ALA A 109 -2.49 5.93 1.74
CA ALA A 109 -1.33 5.34 1.06
C ALA A 109 -0.40 6.46 0.57
N ALA A 110 0.84 6.52 1.09
CA ALA A 110 1.88 7.43 0.64
C ALA A 110 2.82 6.71 -0.35
N ILE A 111 2.55 6.89 -1.64
CA ILE A 111 3.14 6.11 -2.74
C ILE A 111 4.36 6.85 -3.30
N GLY A 112 5.53 6.55 -2.73
CA GLY A 112 6.81 7.13 -3.16
C GLY A 112 7.42 6.52 -4.43
N GLY A 113 6.88 5.40 -4.92
CA GLY A 113 7.46 4.60 -6.00
C GLY A 113 6.43 3.69 -6.68
N ALA A 114 6.88 2.60 -7.28
CA ALA A 114 5.97 1.68 -7.97
C ALA A 114 5.00 0.98 -7.00
N ALA A 115 3.70 1.05 -7.27
CA ALA A 115 2.63 0.29 -6.63
C ALA A 115 2.01 -0.62 -7.69
N LEU A 116 2.36 -1.90 -7.66
CA LEU A 116 2.01 -2.86 -8.71
C LEU A 116 1.27 -4.06 -8.14
N GLY A 117 0.27 -4.53 -8.87
CA GLY A 117 -0.57 -5.67 -8.52
C GLY A 117 -1.15 -5.53 -7.11
N GLY A 118 -0.89 -6.51 -6.24
CA GLY A 118 -1.25 -6.44 -4.81
C GLY A 118 -0.82 -5.14 -4.08
N GLY A 119 0.23 -4.46 -4.54
CA GLY A 119 0.64 -3.16 -4.02
C GLY A 119 -0.29 -2.01 -4.42
N LEU A 120 -0.82 -2.04 -5.64
CA LEU A 120 -1.90 -1.12 -6.03
C LEU A 120 -3.21 -1.53 -5.34
N GLU A 121 -3.50 -2.82 -5.17
CA GLU A 121 -4.68 -3.27 -4.42
C GLU A 121 -4.63 -2.80 -2.96
N LEU A 122 -3.46 -2.82 -2.32
CA LEU A 122 -3.24 -2.20 -1.00
C LEU A 122 -3.54 -0.71 -0.99
N ALA A 123 -3.05 0.03 -1.99
CA ALA A 123 -3.33 1.45 -2.12
C ALA A 123 -4.82 1.73 -2.39
N LEU A 124 -5.49 0.89 -3.18
CA LEU A 124 -6.92 1.00 -3.49
C LEU A 124 -7.81 0.73 -2.28
N ALA A 125 -7.37 -0.09 -1.33
CA ALA A 125 -8.07 -0.32 -0.06
C ALA A 125 -7.98 0.88 0.90
N CYS A 126 -6.92 1.70 0.77
CA CYS A 126 -6.78 2.92 1.56
C CYS A 126 -7.81 3.98 1.14
N HIS A 127 -8.20 4.83 2.08
CA HIS A 127 -9.17 5.91 1.85
C HIS A 127 -8.63 6.98 0.87
N VAL A 128 -7.35 7.32 1.01
CA VAL A 128 -6.66 8.32 0.17
C VAL A 128 -5.36 7.73 -0.37
N ARG A 129 -4.97 8.14 -1.58
CA ARG A 129 -3.72 7.73 -2.24
C ARG A 129 -2.96 8.98 -2.65
N LEU A 130 -1.82 9.25 -2.03
CA LEU A 130 -0.91 10.33 -2.40
C LEU A 130 0.27 9.77 -3.20
N VAL A 131 0.64 10.40 -4.31
CA VAL A 131 1.68 9.89 -5.23
C VAL A 131 2.82 10.87 -5.45
N CYS A 132 4.06 10.42 -5.27
CA CYS A 132 5.23 11.18 -5.73
C CYS A 132 5.31 11.20 -7.27
N PRO A 133 5.93 12.23 -7.90
CA PRO A 133 6.01 12.35 -9.36
C PRO A 133 6.59 11.15 -10.11
N LYS A 134 7.44 10.36 -9.45
CA LYS A 134 8.09 9.16 -10.02
C LYS A 134 7.29 7.87 -9.84
N ALA A 135 6.11 7.93 -9.22
CA ALA A 135 5.30 6.74 -8.96
C ALA A 135 4.77 6.11 -10.26
N GLN A 136 4.55 4.80 -10.20
CA GLN A 136 3.95 3.99 -11.27
C GLN A 136 2.88 3.10 -10.65
N LEU A 137 1.66 3.16 -11.17
CA LEU A 137 0.51 2.46 -10.61
C LEU A 137 -0.08 1.51 -11.65
N GLY A 138 -0.23 0.23 -11.34
CA GLY A 138 -0.85 -0.71 -12.28
C GLY A 138 -1.17 -2.09 -11.72
N LEU A 139 -1.95 -2.83 -12.49
CA LEU A 139 -2.35 -4.21 -12.21
C LEU A 139 -1.81 -5.15 -13.32
N PRO A 140 -0.52 -5.55 -13.26
CA PRO A 140 0.15 -6.29 -14.31
C PRO A 140 -0.06 -7.82 -14.27
N GLU A 141 -0.98 -8.33 -13.45
CA GLU A 141 -1.23 -9.76 -13.21
C GLU A 141 -1.48 -10.56 -14.48
N VAL A 142 -2.09 -9.93 -15.50
CA VAL A 142 -2.36 -10.56 -16.80
C VAL A 142 -1.08 -11.04 -17.50
N LYS A 143 0.06 -10.38 -17.22
CA LYS A 143 1.39 -10.78 -17.75
C LYS A 143 1.88 -12.11 -17.18
N LEU A 144 1.28 -12.57 -16.08
CA LEU A 144 1.53 -13.86 -15.44
C LEU A 144 0.38 -14.86 -15.67
N GLY A 145 -0.62 -14.52 -16.50
CA GLY A 145 -1.81 -15.33 -16.70
C GLY A 145 -2.79 -15.29 -15.52
N LEU A 146 -2.73 -14.24 -14.70
CA LEU A 146 -3.56 -14.06 -13.51
C LEU A 146 -4.47 -12.83 -13.65
N LEU A 147 -5.44 -12.73 -12.75
CA LEU A 147 -6.25 -11.52 -12.55
C LEU A 147 -5.90 -10.87 -11.20
N PRO A 148 -6.17 -9.56 -11.03
CA PRO A 148 -6.07 -8.89 -9.73
C PRO A 148 -7.04 -9.53 -8.73
N GLY A 149 -6.49 -10.28 -7.78
CA GLY A 149 -7.25 -11.21 -6.95
C GLY A 149 -7.65 -10.65 -5.58
N ALA A 150 -7.08 -9.53 -5.14
CA ALA A 150 -7.38 -8.91 -3.86
C ALA A 150 -8.31 -7.70 -4.00
N GLY A 151 -9.27 -7.79 -4.93
CA GLY A 151 -10.31 -6.78 -5.13
C GLY A 151 -9.93 -5.67 -6.11
N GLY A 152 -8.79 -5.74 -6.80
CA GLY A 152 -8.41 -4.79 -7.84
C GLY A 152 -9.43 -4.69 -8.98
N THR A 153 -10.06 -5.81 -9.37
CA THR A 153 -11.16 -5.81 -10.36
C THR A 153 -12.45 -5.17 -9.84
N GLN A 154 -12.53 -4.84 -8.56
CA GLN A 154 -13.71 -4.29 -7.90
C GLN A 154 -13.50 -2.85 -7.47
N ARG A 155 -12.37 -2.54 -6.81
CA ARG A 155 -12.07 -1.21 -6.29
C ARG A 155 -11.68 -0.24 -7.40
N LEU A 156 -10.88 -0.67 -8.38
CA LEU A 156 -10.46 0.18 -9.49
C LEU A 156 -11.63 0.72 -10.36
N PRO A 157 -12.61 -0.10 -10.81
CA PRO A 157 -13.73 0.41 -11.60
C PRO A 157 -14.74 1.25 -10.81
N ARG A 158 -14.66 1.28 -9.47
CA ARG A 158 -15.45 2.22 -8.65
C ARG A 158 -14.83 3.62 -8.61
N LEU A 159 -13.54 3.73 -8.91
CA LEU A 159 -12.80 5.01 -8.96
C LEU A 159 -12.70 5.57 -10.37
N LEU A 160 -12.53 4.70 -11.37
CA LEU A 160 -12.21 5.09 -12.74
C LEU A 160 -13.28 4.68 -13.73
N ASP A 161 -13.28 5.33 -14.89
CA ASP A 161 -14.06 4.91 -16.05
C ASP A 161 -13.83 3.41 -16.38
N PRO A 162 -14.89 2.63 -16.67
CA PRO A 162 -14.76 1.19 -16.95
C PRO A 162 -13.82 0.85 -18.11
N ALA A 163 -13.79 1.66 -19.18
CA ALA A 163 -12.91 1.41 -20.33
C ALA A 163 -11.44 1.68 -19.97
N VAL A 164 -11.17 2.72 -19.18
CA VAL A 164 -9.83 2.98 -18.64
C VAL A 164 -9.39 1.83 -17.73
N THR A 165 -10.26 1.41 -16.82
CA THR A 165 -9.99 0.29 -15.89
C THR A 165 -9.68 -1.00 -16.65
N PHE A 166 -10.52 -1.35 -17.62
CA PHE A 166 -10.32 -2.52 -18.47
C PHE A 166 -8.98 -2.43 -19.22
N GLY A 167 -8.66 -1.26 -19.81
CA GLY A 167 -7.40 -1.05 -20.49
C GLY A 167 -6.18 -1.25 -19.58
N MET A 168 -6.24 -0.75 -18.33
CA MET A 168 -5.16 -0.92 -17.34
C MET A 168 -4.98 -2.40 -16.96
N ILE A 169 -6.07 -3.11 -16.64
CA ILE A 169 -6.03 -4.51 -16.20
C ILE A 169 -5.65 -5.44 -17.36
N ALA A 170 -6.33 -5.32 -18.51
CA ALA A 170 -6.15 -6.23 -19.64
C ALA A 170 -4.79 -6.07 -20.34
N SER A 171 -4.19 -4.87 -20.30
CA SER A 171 -2.84 -4.66 -20.84
C SER A 171 -1.73 -4.87 -19.82
N GLY A 172 -2.05 -4.78 -18.52
CA GLY A 172 -1.07 -4.79 -17.44
C GLY A 172 -0.03 -3.67 -17.52
N LYS A 173 -0.33 -2.56 -18.24
CA LYS A 173 0.56 -1.41 -18.37
C LYS A 173 0.30 -0.43 -17.22
N PRO A 174 1.32 -0.11 -16.39
CA PRO A 174 1.19 0.92 -15.38
C PRO A 174 0.94 2.30 -15.99
N VAL A 175 0.28 3.16 -15.23
CA VAL A 175 0.19 4.60 -15.49
C VAL A 175 1.19 5.33 -14.58
N ASP A 176 1.72 6.45 -15.06
CA ASP A 176 2.54 7.33 -14.24
C ASP A 176 1.70 8.17 -13.26
N ALA A 177 2.38 8.85 -12.33
CA ALA A 177 1.73 9.69 -11.32
C ALA A 177 0.84 10.78 -11.94
N ALA A 178 1.31 11.45 -12.99
CA ALA A 178 0.56 12.52 -13.64
C ALA A 178 -0.76 12.00 -14.23
N ARG A 179 -0.71 10.86 -14.93
CA ARG A 179 -1.90 10.19 -15.47
C ARG A 179 -2.79 9.64 -14.36
N ALA A 180 -2.22 9.09 -13.28
CA ALA A 180 -3.00 8.63 -12.13
C ALA A 180 -3.82 9.78 -11.51
N CYS A 181 -3.21 10.96 -11.33
CA CYS A 181 -3.91 12.15 -10.84
C CYS A 181 -4.99 12.63 -11.82
N ALA A 182 -4.66 12.71 -13.12
CA ALA A 182 -5.61 13.14 -14.15
C ALA A 182 -6.84 12.21 -14.28
N LEU A 183 -6.69 10.94 -13.91
CA LEU A 183 -7.77 9.94 -13.91
C LEU A 183 -8.60 9.94 -12.62
N GLY A 184 -8.14 10.59 -11.55
CA GLY A 184 -8.74 10.46 -10.21
C GLY A 184 -8.37 9.17 -9.48
N LEU A 185 -7.30 8.48 -9.92
CA LEU A 185 -6.80 7.29 -9.22
C LEU A 185 -6.08 7.65 -7.92
N ALA A 186 -5.36 8.77 -7.92
CA ALA A 186 -4.57 9.25 -6.80
C ALA A 186 -4.51 10.79 -6.81
N GLU A 187 -3.93 11.36 -5.75
CA GLU A 187 -3.71 12.80 -5.57
C GLU A 187 -2.20 13.08 -5.43
N PRO A 188 -1.73 14.29 -5.82
CA PRO A 188 -0.31 14.65 -5.73
C PRO A 188 0.21 14.79 -4.30
#